data_AF-A0A497P0J3-F1
#
_entry.id   AF-A0A497P0J3-F1
#
_cell.length_a   1.000
_cell.length_b   1.000
_cell.length_c   1.000
_cell.angle_alpha   90.00
_cell.angle_beta   90.00
_cell.angle_gamma   90.00
#
_symmetry.space_group_name_H-M   'P 1'
#
loop_
_entity.id
_entity.type
_entity.pdbx_description
1 polymer ?
#
loop_
_entity_poly.entity_id
_entity_poly.type
_entity_poly.pdbx_seq_one_letter_code
_entity_poly.pdbx_strand_id
1 'polypeptide(L)'
;MAARTVKVNIPLFLVSIVIGVSVASYFLALPEGHPLIALREKIETSATLICTWILLYSLVTLALWHTRRMVTLKYTRDFYVSGVTLTLLIILILIYLAAGRSTFDMIYSYTAAYISAGAIFSWIYFTWGTFQRVKIFNIETTALFITWLFTVMRQQTSLITYIPVLDDIGYWVETALAQGAIWALYISAGVSIVILAIRAFLGRERAPFELGV
;
A
#
# COMPACT_ATOMS: atom_id res chain seq x y z
N MET A 1 -4.96 -31.95 -15.50
CA MET A 1 -5.41 -31.19 -14.30
C MET A 1 -4.31 -31.04 -13.24
N ALA A 2 -3.52 -32.08 -12.92
CA ALA A 2 -2.49 -32.04 -11.87
C ALA A 2 -1.46 -30.89 -11.98
N ALA A 3 -1.02 -30.55 -13.19
CA ALA A 3 -0.04 -29.46 -13.39
C ALA A 3 -0.58 -28.06 -13.05
N ARG A 4 -1.90 -27.86 -13.02
CA ARG A 4 -2.53 -26.57 -12.65
C ARG A 4 -2.64 -26.44 -11.13
N THR A 5 -2.94 -27.53 -10.43
CA THR A 5 -3.01 -27.60 -8.97
C THR A 5 -1.63 -27.35 -8.34
N VAL A 6 -0.57 -27.98 -8.87
CA VAL A 6 0.81 -27.77 -8.38
C VAL A 6 1.26 -26.31 -8.56
N LYS A 7 0.93 -25.67 -9.69
CA LYS A 7 1.33 -24.29 -10.00
C LYS A 7 0.62 -23.22 -9.16
N VAL A 8 -0.58 -23.50 -8.66
CA VAL A 8 -1.36 -22.56 -7.84
C VAL A 8 -1.15 -22.81 -6.35
N ASN A 9 -1.02 -24.08 -5.95
CA ASN A 9 -0.94 -24.45 -4.54
C ASN A 9 0.43 -24.17 -3.91
N ILE A 10 1.54 -24.28 -4.67
CA ILE A 10 2.87 -24.01 -4.12
C ILE A 10 3.04 -22.54 -3.68
N PRO A 11 2.68 -21.54 -4.51
CA PRO A 11 2.70 -20.15 -4.07
C PRO A 11 1.79 -19.89 -2.87
N LEU A 12 0.55 -20.39 -2.89
CA LEU A 12 -0.39 -20.25 -1.77
C LEU A 12 0.15 -20.87 -0.47
N PHE A 13 0.82 -22.02 -0.56
CA PHE A 13 1.43 -22.68 0.59
C PHE A 13 2.59 -21.85 1.15
N LEU A 14 3.50 -21.36 0.31
CA LEU A 14 4.61 -20.48 0.74
C LEU A 14 4.09 -19.21 1.42
N VAL A 15 3.02 -18.64 0.88
CA VAL A 15 2.35 -17.46 1.44
C VAL A 15 1.74 -17.78 2.81
N SER A 16 1.08 -18.94 2.94
CA SER A 16 0.49 -19.35 4.21
C SER A 16 1.53 -19.52 5.32
N ILE A 17 2.75 -19.96 4.98
CA ILE A 17 3.88 -20.04 5.93
C ILE A 17 4.29 -18.64 6.39
N VAL A 18 4.44 -17.70 5.46
CA VAL A 18 4.81 -16.31 5.79
C VAL A 18 3.75 -15.68 6.71
N ILE A 19 2.47 -15.81 6.36
CA ILE A 19 1.35 -15.33 7.18
C ILE A 19 1.37 -15.98 8.56
N GLY A 20 1.52 -17.31 8.60
CA GLY A 20 1.54 -18.08 9.84
C GLY A 20 2.66 -17.64 10.77
N VAL A 21 3.87 -17.40 10.24
CA VAL A 21 5.01 -16.88 11.03
C VAL A 21 4.72 -15.49 11.57
N SER A 22 4.17 -14.58 10.75
CA SER A 22 3.83 -13.22 11.19
C SER A 22 2.74 -13.23 12.27
N VAL A 23 1.66 -13.98 12.08
CA VAL A 23 0.56 -14.09 13.07
C VAL A 23 1.04 -14.72 14.36
N ALA A 24 1.78 -15.84 14.28
CA ALA A 24 2.34 -16.49 15.46
C ALA A 24 3.27 -15.56 16.23
N SER A 25 4.13 -14.82 15.55
CA SER A 25 5.04 -13.86 16.19
C SER A 25 4.32 -12.71 16.89
N TYR A 26 3.17 -12.28 16.37
CA TYR A 26 2.37 -11.19 16.93
C TYR A 26 1.61 -11.62 18.18
N PHE A 27 0.92 -12.77 18.13
CA PHE A 27 0.04 -13.21 19.22
C PHE A 27 0.75 -13.98 20.34
N LEU A 28 1.89 -14.62 20.07
CA LEU A 28 2.56 -15.49 21.05
C LEU A 28 3.50 -14.75 22.01
N ALA A 29 3.62 -13.42 21.93
CA ALA A 29 4.47 -12.60 22.80
C ALA A 29 5.84 -13.24 23.10
N LEU A 30 6.51 -13.69 22.04
CA LEU A 30 7.71 -14.52 22.14
C LEU A 30 8.86 -13.74 22.83
N PRO A 31 9.72 -14.42 23.62
CA PRO A 31 10.88 -13.78 24.23
C PRO A 31 11.84 -13.20 23.17
N GLU A 32 12.50 -12.08 23.52
CA GLU A 32 13.56 -11.50 22.69
C GLU A 32 14.65 -12.56 22.38
N GLY A 33 14.99 -12.71 21.09
CA GLY A 33 15.94 -13.72 20.63
C GLY A 33 15.33 -15.04 20.15
N HIS A 34 14.01 -15.22 20.23
CA HIS A 34 13.35 -16.40 19.67
C HIS A 34 13.59 -16.51 18.14
N PRO A 35 13.90 -17.69 17.57
CA PRO A 35 14.24 -17.85 16.16
C PRO A 35 13.12 -17.40 15.20
N LEU A 36 11.85 -17.48 15.62
CA LEU A 36 10.73 -16.94 14.84
C LEU A 36 10.78 -15.42 14.68
N ILE A 37 11.29 -14.67 15.66
CA ILE A 37 11.45 -13.21 15.57
C ILE A 37 12.54 -12.88 14.55
N ALA A 38 13.69 -13.56 14.62
CA ALA A 38 14.76 -13.39 13.64
C ALA A 38 14.32 -13.76 12.20
N LEU A 39 13.49 -14.80 12.05
CA LEU A 39 12.91 -15.15 10.76
C LEU A 39 11.96 -14.06 10.24
N ARG A 40 11.09 -13.54 11.12
CA ARG A 40 10.16 -12.45 10.82
C ARG A 40 10.90 -11.20 10.35
N GLU A 41 11.92 -10.76 11.08
CA GLU A 41 12.73 -9.58 10.72
C GLU A 41 13.40 -9.73 9.35
N LYS A 42 13.92 -10.92 9.04
CA LYS A 42 14.48 -11.21 7.71
C LYS A 42 13.44 -11.14 6.60
N ILE A 43 12.23 -11.65 6.84
CA ILE A 43 11.12 -11.57 5.89
C ILE A 43 10.73 -10.10 5.69
N GLU A 44 10.56 -9.32 6.76
CA GLU A 44 10.20 -7.90 6.71
C GLU A 44 11.24 -7.07 5.97
N THR A 45 12.52 -7.29 6.25
CA THR A 45 13.62 -6.60 5.57
C THR A 45 13.61 -6.92 4.08
N SER A 46 13.44 -8.19 3.72
CA SER A 46 13.39 -8.63 2.32
C SER A 46 12.16 -8.07 1.60
N ALA A 47 11.00 -8.09 2.25
CA ALA A 47 9.75 -7.53 1.72
C ALA A 47 9.88 -6.02 1.51
N THR A 48 10.48 -5.31 2.45
CA THR A 48 10.74 -3.86 2.35
C THR A 48 11.63 -3.56 1.15
N LEU A 49 12.73 -4.31 0.99
CA LEU A 49 13.68 -4.14 -0.11
C LEU A 49 13.00 -4.35 -1.48
N ILE A 50 12.19 -5.40 -1.60
CA ILE A 50 11.42 -5.67 -2.81
C ILE A 50 10.39 -4.56 -3.05
N CYS A 51 9.69 -4.10 -2.01
CA CYS A 51 8.71 -3.02 -2.11
C CYS A 51 9.38 -1.72 -2.57
N THR A 52 10.58 -1.41 -2.08
CA THR A 52 11.37 -0.26 -2.56
C THR A 52 11.71 -0.38 -4.05
N TRP A 53 12.11 -1.56 -4.52
CA TRP A 53 12.36 -1.77 -5.95
C TRP A 53 11.12 -1.57 -6.82
N ILE A 54 9.97 -2.05 -6.37
CA ILE A 54 8.70 -1.84 -7.08
C ILE A 54 8.35 -0.37 -7.10
N LEU A 55 8.48 0.33 -5.97
CA LEU A 55 8.19 1.76 -5.89
C LEU A 55 9.12 2.56 -6.82
N LEU A 56 10.40 2.20 -6.88
CA LEU A 56 11.36 2.82 -7.80
C LEU A 56 10.97 2.56 -9.25
N TYR A 57 10.66 1.31 -9.60
CA TYR A 57 10.19 0.94 -10.93
C TYR A 57 8.89 1.66 -11.30
N SER A 58 7.94 1.74 -10.36
CA SER A 58 6.67 2.46 -10.53
C SER A 58 6.90 3.95 -10.74
N LEU A 59 7.84 4.55 -10.02
CA LEU A 59 8.19 5.96 -10.18
C LEU A 59 8.77 6.24 -11.57
N VAL A 60 9.69 5.40 -12.03
CA VAL A 60 10.30 5.51 -13.36
C VAL A 60 9.25 5.34 -14.46
N THR A 61 8.41 4.31 -14.37
CA THR A 61 7.35 4.07 -15.36
C THR A 61 6.31 5.18 -15.39
N LEU A 62 5.93 5.72 -14.23
CA LEU A 62 5.02 6.86 -14.13
C LEU A 62 5.63 8.13 -14.73
N ALA A 63 6.91 8.40 -14.47
CA ALA A 63 7.63 9.52 -15.06
C ALA A 63 7.71 9.39 -16.59
N LEU A 64 8.04 8.20 -17.12
CA LEU A 64 8.06 7.94 -18.56
C LEU A 64 6.68 8.12 -19.19
N TRP A 65 5.63 7.64 -18.52
CA TRP A 65 4.26 7.80 -19.00
C TRP A 65 3.83 9.27 -19.07
N HIS A 66 4.08 10.06 -18.02
CA HIS A 66 3.78 11.49 -18.05
C HIS A 66 4.61 12.25 -19.08
N THR A 67 5.88 11.86 -19.28
CA THR A 67 6.74 12.47 -20.30
C THR A 67 6.18 12.22 -21.70
N ARG A 68 5.83 10.96 -22.00
CA ARG A 68 5.18 10.61 -23.27
C ARG A 68 3.87 11.36 -23.45
N ARG A 69 3.04 11.43 -22.40
CA ARG A 69 1.75 12.13 -22.43
C ARG A 69 1.89 13.62 -22.74
N MET A 70 2.93 14.27 -22.22
CA MET A 70 3.23 15.67 -22.55
C MET A 70 3.67 15.85 -24.01
N VAL A 71 4.40 14.89 -24.57
CA VAL A 71 4.81 14.93 -25.98
C VAL A 71 3.61 14.72 -26.91
N THR A 72 2.69 13.82 -26.57
CA THR A 72 1.57 13.43 -27.42
C THR A 72 0.34 14.33 -27.28
N LEU A 73 -0.04 14.72 -26.05
CA LEU A 73 -1.27 15.45 -25.77
C LEU A 73 -0.96 16.92 -25.49
N LYS A 74 -0.76 17.73 -26.53
CA LYS A 74 -0.47 19.16 -26.38
C LYS A 74 -1.73 19.95 -25.99
N TYR A 75 -1.60 20.89 -25.05
CA TYR A 75 -2.63 21.86 -24.65
C TYR A 75 -3.96 21.29 -24.14
N THR A 76 -3.95 20.08 -23.60
CA THR A 76 -5.13 19.49 -22.92
C THR A 76 -5.03 19.65 -21.41
N ARG A 77 -6.13 19.49 -20.66
CA ARG A 77 -6.08 19.45 -19.18
C ARG A 77 -5.02 18.47 -18.66
N ASP A 78 -4.92 17.33 -19.33
CA ASP A 78 -4.00 16.25 -19.00
C ASP A 78 -2.53 16.59 -19.23
N PHE A 79 -2.24 17.47 -20.20
CA PHE A 79 -0.92 18.06 -20.39
C PHE A 79 -0.47 18.80 -19.14
N TYR A 80 -1.31 19.71 -18.65
CA TYR A 80 -1.00 20.55 -17.50
C TYR A 80 -0.83 19.71 -16.23
N VAL A 81 -1.73 18.76 -15.99
CA VAL A 81 -1.61 17.82 -14.87
C VAL A 81 -0.28 17.06 -14.95
N SER A 82 0.05 16.49 -16.10
CA SER A 82 1.31 15.75 -16.28
C SER A 82 2.54 16.64 -16.10
N GLY A 83 2.50 17.88 -16.60
CA GLY A 83 3.57 18.86 -16.44
C GLY A 83 3.81 19.25 -14.98
N VAL A 84 2.74 19.51 -14.24
CA VAL A 84 2.84 19.79 -12.79
C VAL A 84 3.43 18.58 -12.06
N THR A 85 2.97 17.38 -12.38
CA THR A 85 3.44 16.14 -11.73
C THR A 85 4.95 15.92 -11.95
N LEU A 86 5.44 16.07 -13.18
CA LEU A 86 6.86 15.95 -13.49
C LEU A 86 7.70 17.09 -12.88
N THR A 87 7.17 18.31 -12.88
CA THR A 87 7.86 19.46 -12.28
C THR A 87 8.04 19.26 -10.77
N LEU A 88 7.01 18.78 -10.07
CA LEU A 88 7.10 18.45 -8.65
C LEU A 88 8.11 17.33 -8.38
N LEU A 89 8.16 16.30 -9.23
CA LEU A 89 9.16 15.24 -9.12
C LEU A 89 10.59 15.80 -9.23
N ILE A 90 10.84 16.69 -10.19
CA ILE A 90 12.14 17.34 -10.38
C ILE A 90 12.49 18.20 -9.16
N ILE A 91 11.55 19.00 -8.65
CA ILE A 91 11.75 19.83 -7.46
C ILE A 91 12.16 18.97 -6.26
N LEU A 92 11.50 17.83 -6.03
CA LEU A 92 11.86 16.91 -4.95
C LEU A 92 13.29 16.38 -5.07
N ILE A 93 13.72 16.02 -6.29
CA ILE A 93 15.09 15.57 -6.55
C ILE A 93 16.09 16.70 -6.27
N LEU A 94 15.79 17.92 -6.73
CA LEU A 94 16.65 19.09 -6.50
C LEU A 94 16.77 19.43 -5.01
N ILE A 95 15.69 19.32 -4.24
CA ILE A 95 15.70 19.51 -2.79
C ILE A 95 16.63 18.48 -2.12
N TYR A 96 16.53 17.21 -2.51
CA TYR A 96 17.42 16.16 -1.97
C TYR A 96 18.89 16.46 -2.27
N LEU A 97 19.20 16.89 -3.51
CA LEU A 97 20.57 17.20 -3.93
C LEU A 97 21.12 18.47 -3.27
N ALA A 98 20.30 19.49 -3.04
CA ALA A 98 20.74 20.79 -2.52
C ALA A 98 20.78 20.86 -0.99
N ALA A 99 19.74 20.36 -0.31
CA ALA A 99 19.58 20.47 1.14
C ALA A 99 19.99 19.19 1.89
N GLY A 100 20.24 18.10 1.16
CA GLY A 100 20.61 16.81 1.73
C GLY A 100 19.43 16.04 2.34
N ARG A 101 19.74 14.86 2.87
CA ARG A 101 18.75 13.87 3.31
C ARG A 101 17.83 14.36 4.43
N SER A 102 18.37 15.03 5.45
CA SER A 102 17.57 15.43 6.63
C SER A 102 16.42 16.38 6.25
N THR A 103 16.73 17.41 5.46
CA THR A 103 15.72 18.37 4.99
C THR A 103 14.75 17.72 4.01
N PHE A 104 15.22 16.82 3.14
CA PHE A 104 14.35 16.04 2.26
C PHE A 104 13.38 15.15 3.06
N ASP A 105 13.87 14.40 4.04
CA ASP A 105 13.04 13.49 4.86
C ASP A 105 11.96 14.29 5.61
N MET A 106 12.30 15.48 6.12
CA MET A 106 11.33 16.38 6.74
C MET A 106 10.27 16.88 5.74
N ILE A 107 10.67 17.40 4.58
CA ILE A 107 9.73 17.92 3.57
C ILE A 107 8.88 16.79 3.01
N TYR A 108 9.49 15.64 2.70
CA TYR A 108 8.81 14.46 2.20
C TYR A 108 7.82 13.93 3.23
N SER A 109 8.20 13.75 4.49
CA SER A 109 7.29 13.26 5.53
C SER A 109 6.13 14.23 5.76
N TYR A 110 6.36 15.54 5.74
CA TYR A 110 5.30 16.54 5.84
C TYR A 110 4.35 16.43 4.63
N THR A 111 4.88 16.49 3.42
CA THR A 111 4.08 16.46 2.18
C THR A 111 3.33 15.12 2.04
N ALA A 112 4.01 14.01 2.32
CA ALA A 112 3.41 12.68 2.31
C ALA A 112 2.36 12.53 3.42
N ALA A 113 2.55 13.13 4.60
CA ALA A 113 1.53 13.13 5.65
C ALA A 113 0.29 13.91 5.24
N TYR A 114 0.43 15.09 4.59
CA TYR A 114 -0.74 15.85 4.11
C TYR A 114 -1.41 15.19 2.90
N ILE A 115 -0.64 14.62 1.98
CA ILE A 115 -1.20 13.84 0.85
C ILE A 115 -1.89 12.59 1.40
N SER A 116 -1.30 11.90 2.38
CA SER A 116 -1.88 10.73 3.02
C SER A 116 -3.12 11.13 3.82
N ALA A 117 -3.11 12.26 4.53
CA ALA A 117 -4.28 12.78 5.23
C ALA A 117 -5.40 13.11 4.24
N GLY A 118 -5.09 13.81 3.14
CA GLY A 118 -6.04 14.07 2.06
C GLY A 118 -6.54 12.78 1.40
N ALA A 119 -5.66 11.78 1.26
CA ALA A 119 -6.01 10.45 0.77
C ALA A 119 -6.87 9.68 1.78
N ILE A 120 -6.64 9.81 3.09
CA ILE A 120 -7.43 9.23 4.18
C ILE A 120 -8.82 9.88 4.21
N PHE A 121 -8.91 11.20 4.03
CA PHE A 121 -10.19 11.89 3.84
C PHE A 121 -10.90 11.40 2.59
N SER A 122 -10.18 11.12 1.50
CA SER A 122 -10.76 10.46 0.32
C SER A 122 -11.10 8.98 0.57
N TRP A 123 -10.40 8.32 1.51
CA TRP A 123 -10.58 6.92 1.88
C TRP A 123 -11.91 6.71 2.57
N ILE A 124 -12.33 7.65 3.42
CA ILE A 124 -13.68 7.72 4.01
C ILE A 124 -14.76 7.64 2.91
N TYR A 125 -14.55 8.30 1.76
CA TYR A 125 -15.45 8.23 0.60
C TYR A 125 -15.24 6.99 -0.27
N PHE A 126 -14.04 6.40 -0.31
CA PHE A 126 -13.80 5.10 -0.96
C PHE A 126 -14.53 3.96 -0.25
N THR A 127 -14.55 3.96 1.09
CA THR A 127 -15.38 3.02 1.86
C THR A 127 -16.85 3.19 1.51
N TRP A 128 -17.36 4.43 1.36
CA TRP A 128 -18.71 4.68 0.86
C TRP A 128 -18.95 4.10 -0.54
N GLY A 129 -18.02 4.29 -1.49
CA GLY A 129 -18.09 3.68 -2.82
C GLY A 129 -18.03 2.15 -2.79
N THR A 130 -17.30 1.58 -1.83
CA THR A 130 -17.26 0.14 -1.57
C THR A 130 -18.56 -0.36 -0.93
N PHE A 131 -19.17 0.40 0.00
CA PHE A 131 -20.48 0.10 0.61
C PHE A 131 -21.63 0.12 -0.39
N GLN A 132 -21.61 1.01 -1.37
CA GLN A 132 -22.61 1.01 -2.44
C GLN A 132 -22.51 -0.25 -3.32
N ARG A 133 -21.33 -0.86 -3.42
CA ARG A 133 -21.08 -2.07 -4.22
C ARG A 133 -21.27 -3.36 -3.42
N VAL A 134 -20.99 -3.33 -2.12
CA VAL A 134 -21.16 -4.45 -1.20
C VAL A 134 -22.41 -4.18 -0.38
N LYS A 135 -23.56 -4.72 -0.82
CA LYS A 135 -24.83 -4.59 -0.09
C LYS A 135 -24.64 -5.12 1.34
N ILE A 136 -25.21 -4.44 2.34
CA ILE A 136 -25.05 -4.65 3.82
C ILE A 136 -25.52 -6.04 4.32
N PHE A 137 -25.80 -6.99 3.44
CA PHE A 137 -26.37 -8.29 3.81
C PHE A 137 -25.36 -9.28 4.41
N ASN A 138 -24.07 -8.96 4.43
CA ASN A 138 -23.04 -9.86 4.94
C ASN A 138 -22.34 -9.29 6.18
N ILE A 139 -21.99 -10.18 7.12
CA ILE A 139 -21.43 -9.82 8.43
C ILE A 139 -20.10 -9.06 8.30
N GLU A 140 -19.29 -9.39 7.30
CA GLU A 140 -18.03 -8.70 7.01
C GLU A 140 -18.28 -7.28 6.53
N THR A 141 -19.38 -7.04 5.82
CA THR A 141 -19.74 -5.70 5.32
C THR A 141 -20.23 -4.82 6.47
N THR A 142 -21.01 -5.39 7.38
CA THR A 142 -21.42 -4.71 8.62
C THR A 142 -20.20 -4.38 9.49
N ALA A 143 -19.24 -5.31 9.62
CA ALA A 143 -18.00 -5.04 10.35
C ALA A 143 -17.22 -3.88 9.73
N LEU A 144 -17.03 -3.87 8.40
CA LEU A 144 -16.39 -2.76 7.70
C LEU A 144 -17.12 -1.43 7.90
N PHE A 145 -18.46 -1.44 7.93
CA PHE A 145 -19.27 -0.25 8.16
C PHE A 145 -19.09 0.32 9.57
N ILE A 146 -19.09 -0.54 10.57
CA ILE A 146 -18.86 -0.15 11.97
C ILE A 146 -17.44 0.42 12.12
N THR A 147 -16.43 -0.24 11.54
CA THR A 147 -15.04 0.26 11.54
C THR A 147 -14.96 1.65 10.91
N TRP A 148 -15.57 1.85 9.74
CA TRP A 148 -15.62 3.14 9.06
C TRP A 148 -16.30 4.22 9.91
N LEU A 149 -17.44 3.90 10.53
CA LEU A 149 -18.19 4.84 11.35
C LEU A 149 -17.34 5.36 12.53
N PHE A 150 -16.64 4.47 13.24
CA PHE A 150 -15.76 4.86 14.34
C PHE A 150 -14.58 5.71 13.88
N THR A 151 -13.97 5.38 12.73
CA THR A 151 -12.92 6.21 12.14
C THR A 151 -13.44 7.62 11.81
N VAL A 152 -14.63 7.74 11.22
CA VAL A 152 -15.23 9.06 10.91
C VAL A 152 -15.54 9.85 12.17
N MET A 153 -16.11 9.20 13.20
CA MET A 153 -16.44 9.87 14.46
C MET A 153 -15.20 10.40 15.18
N ARG A 154 -14.07 9.67 15.14
CA ARG A 154 -12.79 10.14 15.68
C ARG A 154 -12.25 11.36 14.93
N GLN A 155 -12.43 11.45 13.62
CA GLN A 155 -11.94 12.61 12.87
C GLN A 155 -12.75 13.90 13.16
N GLN A 156 -13.88 13.81 13.86
CA GLN A 156 -14.67 14.96 14.29
C GLN A 156 -14.22 15.44 15.67
N THR A 157 -13.40 16.49 15.70
CA THR A 157 -12.87 17.08 16.94
C THR A 157 -13.98 17.51 17.92
N SER A 158 -15.13 17.94 17.40
CA SER A 158 -16.30 18.28 18.21
C SER A 158 -16.89 17.06 18.94
N LEU A 159 -16.99 15.90 18.28
CA LEU A 159 -17.52 14.68 18.89
C LEU A 159 -16.59 14.11 19.95
N ILE A 160 -15.27 14.11 19.71
CA ILE A 160 -14.28 13.68 20.71
C ILE A 160 -14.37 14.53 21.98
N THR A 161 -14.57 15.84 21.81
CA THR A 161 -14.65 16.77 22.95
C THR A 161 -15.81 16.41 23.89
N TYR A 162 -16.94 15.93 23.35
CA TYR A 162 -18.09 15.51 24.16
C TYR A 162 -18.05 14.04 24.59
N ILE A 163 -17.41 13.16 23.80
CA ILE A 163 -17.34 11.72 24.04
C ILE A 163 -15.89 11.24 23.82
N PRO A 164 -15.01 11.41 24.82
CA PRO A 164 -13.57 11.12 24.67
C PRO A 164 -13.27 9.64 24.41
N VAL A 165 -14.15 8.72 24.84
CA VAL A 165 -14.03 7.27 24.59
C VAL A 165 -13.96 6.93 23.09
N LEU A 166 -14.52 7.78 22.22
CA LEU A 166 -14.44 7.56 20.77
C LEU A 166 -13.02 7.74 20.22
N ASP A 167 -12.16 8.53 20.87
CA ASP A 167 -10.77 8.68 20.45
C ASP A 167 -9.99 7.38 20.68
N ASP A 168 -10.12 6.76 21.85
CA ASP A 168 -9.47 5.49 22.18
C ASP A 168 -9.91 4.36 21.23
N ILE A 169 -11.22 4.26 20.94
CA ILE A 169 -11.75 3.25 20.01
C ILE A 169 -11.25 3.50 18.60
N GLY A 170 -11.33 4.75 18.11
CA GLY A 170 -10.85 5.08 16.77
C GLY A 170 -9.34 4.91 16.62
N TYR A 171 -8.58 5.21 17.67
CA TYR A 171 -7.13 4.99 17.73
C TYR A 171 -6.81 3.50 17.70
N TRP A 172 -7.53 2.67 18.47
CA TRP A 172 -7.37 1.22 18.40
C TRP A 172 -7.71 0.67 17.02
N VAL A 173 -8.79 1.15 16.39
CA VAL A 173 -9.14 0.76 15.02
C VAL A 173 -8.02 1.12 14.03
N GLU A 174 -7.50 2.35 14.07
CA GLU A 174 -6.43 2.76 13.16
C GLU A 174 -5.11 2.02 13.44
N THR A 175 -4.77 1.76 14.70
CA THR A 175 -3.51 1.10 15.03
C THR A 175 -3.56 -0.42 14.89
N ALA A 176 -4.65 -1.08 15.30
CA ALA A 176 -4.76 -2.53 15.21
C ALA A 176 -5.21 -2.98 13.81
N LEU A 177 -6.31 -2.42 13.29
CA LEU A 177 -6.87 -2.86 12.01
C LEU A 177 -6.09 -2.28 10.83
N ALA A 178 -5.68 -1.01 10.86
CA ALA A 178 -4.92 -0.47 9.73
C ALA A 178 -3.53 -1.12 9.64
N GLN A 179 -2.88 -1.38 10.78
CA GLN A 179 -1.63 -2.16 10.77
C GLN A 179 -1.87 -3.56 10.18
N GLY A 180 -2.92 -4.27 10.62
CA GLY A 180 -3.32 -5.56 10.05
C GLY A 180 -3.59 -5.51 8.53
N ALA A 181 -4.26 -4.46 8.05
CA ALA A 181 -4.52 -4.25 6.63
C ALA A 181 -3.23 -3.93 5.84
N ILE A 182 -2.31 -3.15 6.41
CA ILE A 182 -0.99 -2.88 5.84
C ILE A 182 -0.19 -4.19 5.73
N TRP A 183 -0.21 -5.05 6.75
CA TRP A 183 0.40 -6.38 6.69
C TRP A 183 -0.21 -7.22 5.58
N ALA A 184 -1.55 -7.29 5.50
CA ALA A 184 -2.24 -8.02 4.45
C ALA A 184 -1.88 -7.50 3.05
N LEU A 185 -1.72 -6.18 2.90
CA LEU A 185 -1.28 -5.54 1.67
C LEU A 185 0.16 -5.94 1.33
N TYR A 186 1.11 -5.85 2.26
CA TYR A 186 2.50 -6.27 2.04
C TYR A 186 2.60 -7.75 1.68
N ILE A 187 1.85 -8.60 2.37
CA ILE A 187 1.76 -10.02 2.04
C ILE A 187 1.22 -10.19 0.62
N SER A 188 0.09 -9.56 0.28
CA SER A 188 -0.53 -9.68 -1.04
C SER A 188 0.38 -9.16 -2.17
N ALA A 189 1.13 -8.09 -1.93
CA ALA A 189 2.12 -7.56 -2.85
C ALA A 189 3.26 -8.58 -3.02
N GLY A 190 3.83 -9.08 -1.90
CA GLY A 190 4.83 -10.15 -1.87
C GLY A 190 4.41 -11.36 -2.70
N VAL A 191 3.18 -11.85 -2.49
CA VAL A 191 2.59 -12.96 -3.25
C VAL A 191 2.54 -12.63 -4.74
N SER A 192 2.05 -11.44 -5.08
CA SER A 192 1.88 -11.01 -6.46
C SER A 192 3.22 -10.98 -7.20
N ILE A 193 4.29 -10.52 -6.54
CA ILE A 193 5.64 -10.47 -7.11
C ILE A 193 6.20 -11.87 -7.31
N VAL A 194 6.03 -12.78 -6.36
CA VAL A 194 6.46 -14.18 -6.52
C VAL A 194 5.72 -14.83 -7.69
N ILE A 195 4.41 -14.60 -7.81
CA ILE A 195 3.62 -15.11 -8.93
C ILE A 195 4.11 -14.52 -10.26
N LEU A 196 4.36 -13.21 -10.33
CA LEU A 196 4.89 -12.53 -11.51
C LEU A 196 6.28 -13.05 -11.87
N ALA A 197 7.18 -13.22 -10.89
CA ALA A 197 8.51 -13.78 -11.10
C ALA A 197 8.44 -15.22 -11.65
N ILE A 198 7.60 -16.07 -11.07
CA ILE A 198 7.38 -17.44 -11.58
C ILE A 198 6.82 -17.39 -13.01
N ARG A 199 5.88 -16.49 -13.30
CA ARG A 199 5.34 -16.33 -14.67
C ARG A 199 6.40 -15.83 -15.65
N ALA A 200 7.28 -14.93 -15.22
CA ALA A 200 8.41 -14.43 -15.99
C ALA A 200 9.40 -15.57 -16.30
N PHE A 201 9.81 -16.34 -15.29
CA PHE A 201 10.70 -17.50 -15.46
C PHE A 201 10.12 -18.57 -16.39
N LEU A 202 8.80 -18.74 -16.38
CA LEU A 202 8.12 -19.69 -17.28
C LEU A 202 7.89 -19.14 -18.69
N GLY A 203 8.39 -17.94 -19.01
CA GLY A 203 8.22 -17.29 -20.32
C GLY A 203 6.76 -16.94 -20.63
N ARG A 204 5.93 -16.74 -19.61
CA ARG A 204 4.47 -16.51 -19.75
C ARG A 204 4.06 -15.05 -19.58
N GLU A 205 4.97 -14.20 -19.13
CA GLU A 205 4.79 -12.75 -19.15
C GLU A 205 4.98 -12.28 -20.60
N ARG A 206 3.89 -11.89 -21.27
CA ARG A 206 4.02 -10.97 -22.40
C ARG A 206 4.29 -9.62 -21.79
N ALA A 207 5.43 -9.01 -22.11
CA ALA A 207 5.70 -7.66 -21.66
C ALA A 207 4.50 -6.77 -22.03
N PRO A 208 3.82 -6.11 -21.07
CA PRO A 208 2.75 -5.17 -21.41
C PRO A 208 3.28 -3.96 -22.20
N PHE A 209 4.59 -3.86 -22.42
CA PHE A 209 5.26 -2.83 -23.21
C PHE A 209 5.65 -3.28 -24.62
N GLU A 210 5.34 -4.51 -25.03
CA GLU A 210 5.23 -4.85 -26.45
C GLU A 210 3.85 -4.39 -26.96
N LEU A 211 3.62 -3.08 -26.90
CA LEU A 211 2.61 -2.45 -27.75
C LEU A 211 3.29 -2.20 -29.09
N GLY A 212 2.68 -2.77 -30.11
CA GLY A 212 3.18 -2.83 -31.47
C GLY A 212 3.61 -1.49 -32.05
N VAL A 213 4.53 -1.63 -33.00
CA VAL A 213 4.50 -0.86 -34.24
C VAL A 213 3.08 -0.78 -34.78
#